data_AF-A0A2G0PYC3-F1
#
_entry.id   AF-A0A2G0PYC3-F1
#
_cell.length_a   1.000
_cell.length_b   1.000
_cell.length_c   1.000
_cell.angle_alpha   90.00
_cell.angle_beta   90.00
_cell.angle_gamma   90.00
#
_symmetry.space_group_name_H-M   'P 1'
#
loop_
_entity.id
_entity.type
_entity.pdbx_description
1 polymer ?
#
loop_
_entity_poly.entity_id
_entity_poly.type
_entity_poly.pdbx_seq_one_letter_code
_entity_poly.pdbx_strand_id
1 'polypeptide(L)'
;MVVYNQWGLHILLTESGITVEAQGQPVTVNNASEATVNASTKVLLNTPVLEVKGDVIDNCNSNKTTMKQLRDTYNEHTHPVPGVRSGDSTVTSQTTGATVPQRGMSKISMPIGWLATVI
;
A
#
# COMPACT_ATOMS: atom_id res chain seq x y z
N MET A 1 -5.53 37.80 13.65
CA MET A 1 -5.64 38.55 12.37
C MET A 1 -6.59 37.78 11.46
N VAL A 2 -7.39 38.48 10.64
CA VAL A 2 -8.29 37.83 9.67
C VAL A 2 -8.23 38.56 8.33
N VAL A 3 -8.24 37.78 7.24
CA VAL A 3 -8.48 38.26 5.87
C VAL A 3 -9.77 37.61 5.39
N TYR A 4 -10.76 38.39 4.93
CA TYR A 4 -12.08 37.88 4.57
C TYR A 4 -12.71 38.63 3.38
N ASN A 5 -13.76 38.06 2.80
CA ASN A 5 -14.57 38.70 1.75
C ASN A 5 -16.09 38.57 2.03
N GLN A 6 -16.92 39.20 1.19
CA GLN A 6 -18.39 39.21 1.34
C GLN A 6 -19.07 37.84 1.16
N TRP A 7 -18.36 36.86 0.61
CA TRP A 7 -18.87 35.50 0.40
C TRP A 7 -18.53 34.54 1.55
N GLY A 8 -17.92 35.05 2.63
CA GLY A 8 -17.63 34.27 3.84
C GLY A 8 -16.32 33.48 3.81
N LEU A 9 -15.55 33.55 2.72
CA LEU A 9 -14.22 32.96 2.64
C LEU A 9 -13.29 33.76 3.54
N HIS A 10 -12.47 33.07 4.33
CA HIS A 10 -11.53 33.74 5.21
C HIS A 10 -10.31 32.89 5.56
N ILE A 11 -9.25 33.59 5.96
CA ILE A 11 -8.07 33.03 6.61
C ILE A 11 -8.00 33.63 8.01
N LEU A 12 -8.11 32.78 9.04
CA LEU A 12 -8.12 33.17 10.45
C LEU A 12 -6.85 32.72 11.14
N LEU A 13 -6.11 33.66 11.73
CA LEU A 13 -4.91 33.42 12.53
C LEU A 13 -5.23 33.68 14.01
N THR A 14 -5.04 32.65 14.85
CA THR A 14 -5.29 32.66 16.29
C THR A 14 -4.08 32.11 17.06
N GLU A 15 -4.10 32.20 18.39
CA GLU A 15 -3.09 31.58 19.25
C GLU A 15 -3.07 30.04 19.10
N SER A 16 -4.22 29.42 18.85
CA SER A 16 -4.36 27.97 18.73
C SER A 16 -4.05 27.43 17.33
N GLY A 17 -3.92 28.29 16.31
CA GLY A 17 -3.62 27.88 14.94
C GLY A 17 -4.21 28.75 13.84
N ILE A 18 -4.17 28.20 12.63
CA ILE A 18 -4.62 28.85 11.38
C ILE A 18 -5.73 28.02 10.74
N THR A 19 -6.81 28.68 10.33
CA THR A 19 -7.91 28.08 9.56
C THR A 19 -8.08 28.79 8.23
N VAL A 20 -8.20 28.01 7.14
CA VAL A 20 -8.57 28.49 5.80
C VAL A 20 -9.96 27.95 5.50
N GLU A 21 -10.95 28.83 5.44
CA GLU A 21 -12.34 28.48 5.15
C GLU A 21 -12.69 28.91 3.71
N ALA A 22 -13.13 27.94 2.91
CA ALA A 22 -13.39 28.11 1.47
C ALA A 22 -14.88 28.07 1.12
N GLN A 23 -15.78 27.80 2.06
CA GLN A 23 -17.24 27.78 1.85
C GLN A 23 -17.65 26.86 0.68
N GLY A 24 -17.06 25.66 0.65
CA GLY A 24 -17.30 24.67 -0.40
C GLY A 24 -16.66 24.99 -1.76
N GLN A 25 -15.93 26.10 -1.88
CA GLN A 25 -15.18 26.44 -3.08
C GLN A 25 -13.80 25.75 -3.07
N PRO A 26 -13.17 25.57 -4.25
CA PRO A 26 -11.83 25.00 -4.32
C PRO A 26 -10.78 25.94 -3.70
N VAL A 27 -9.76 25.35 -3.06
CA VAL A 27 -8.53 26.04 -2.66
C VAL A 27 -7.42 25.60 -3.61
N THR A 28 -6.72 26.56 -4.22
CA THR A 28 -5.63 26.28 -5.17
C THR A 28 -4.35 27.03 -4.78
N VAL A 29 -3.23 26.32 -4.78
CA VAL A 29 -1.88 26.90 -4.65
C VAL A 29 -1.23 26.83 -6.03
N ASN A 30 -1.11 27.98 -6.71
CA ASN A 30 -0.63 28.06 -8.10
C ASN A 30 0.71 28.79 -8.20
N ASN A 31 1.47 28.48 -9.26
CA ASN A 31 2.73 29.14 -9.62
C ASN A 31 3.79 29.13 -8.50
N ALA A 32 3.73 28.15 -7.61
CA ALA A 32 4.79 27.87 -6.65
C ALA A 32 5.88 27.02 -7.33
N SER A 33 7.15 27.37 -7.16
CA SER A 33 8.26 26.51 -7.60
C SER A 33 8.40 25.27 -6.71
N GLU A 34 8.03 25.39 -5.43
CA GLU A 34 8.01 24.33 -4.43
C GLU A 34 6.97 24.65 -3.35
N ALA A 35 6.31 23.62 -2.80
CA ALA A 35 5.44 23.74 -1.64
C ALA A 35 5.88 22.75 -0.56
N THR A 36 6.36 23.25 0.57
CA THR A 36 6.85 22.44 1.69
C THR A 36 5.90 22.51 2.88
N VAL A 37 5.54 21.36 3.46
CA VAL A 37 4.73 21.26 4.68
C VAL A 37 5.53 20.57 5.76
N ASN A 38 5.92 21.32 6.80
CA ASN A 38 6.62 20.78 7.97
C ASN A 38 5.63 20.62 9.13
N ALA A 39 5.39 19.38 9.56
CA ALA A 39 4.50 19.05 10.67
C ALA A 39 5.18 18.07 11.62
N SER A 40 5.11 18.31 12.94
CA SER A 40 5.78 17.47 13.95
C SER A 40 5.03 16.19 14.29
N THR A 41 3.73 16.11 13.95
CA THR A 41 2.89 14.95 14.28
C THR A 41 2.37 14.25 13.04
N LYS A 42 1.61 14.95 12.19
CA LYS A 42 1.02 14.38 10.96
C LYS A 42 0.54 15.45 10.00
N VAL A 43 0.43 15.07 8.73
CA VAL A 43 -0.41 15.73 7.72
C VAL A 43 -1.58 14.79 7.44
N LEU A 44 -2.82 15.26 7.61
CA LEU A 44 -4.04 14.47 7.36
C LEU A 44 -4.77 15.01 6.13
N LEU A 45 -4.95 14.17 5.12
CA LEU A 45 -5.69 14.47 3.89
C LEU A 45 -7.02 13.69 3.87
N ASN A 46 -8.07 14.29 4.43
CA ASN A 46 -9.41 13.68 4.46
C ASN A 46 -10.13 13.91 3.13
N THR A 47 -9.87 13.05 2.15
CA THR A 47 -10.48 13.08 0.82
C THR A 47 -10.79 11.67 0.33
N PRO A 48 -11.88 11.45 -0.43
CA PRO A 48 -12.13 10.17 -1.09
C PRO A 48 -11.04 9.79 -2.12
N VAL A 49 -10.42 10.79 -2.77
CA VAL A 49 -9.41 10.57 -3.81
C VAL A 49 -8.24 11.52 -3.60
N LEU A 50 -7.03 10.97 -3.62
CA LEU A 50 -5.77 11.70 -3.70
C LEU A 50 -5.15 11.44 -5.07
N GLU A 51 -5.12 12.46 -5.92
CA GLU A 51 -4.52 12.38 -7.25
C GLU A 51 -3.12 12.99 -7.24
N VAL A 52 -2.11 12.21 -7.63
CA VAL A 52 -0.73 12.64 -7.77
C VAL A 52 -0.28 12.32 -9.20
N LYS A 53 0.05 13.34 -9.99
CA LYS A 53 0.49 13.15 -11.39
C LYS A 53 1.92 12.64 -11.51
N GLY A 54 2.75 12.94 -10.52
CA GLY A 54 4.14 12.49 -10.44
C GLY A 54 4.32 11.29 -9.52
N ASP A 55 5.58 11.00 -9.20
CA ASP A 55 5.93 9.93 -8.27
C ASP A 55 5.65 10.30 -6.81
N VAL A 56 5.32 9.29 -6.01
CA VAL A 56 5.29 9.37 -4.56
C VAL A 56 6.49 8.62 -4.01
N ILE A 57 7.32 9.29 -3.21
CA ILE A 57 8.43 8.70 -2.47
C ILE A 57 8.10 8.83 -0.98
N ASP A 58 7.81 7.71 -0.32
CA ASP A 58 7.63 7.66 1.12
C ASP A 58 8.98 7.54 1.84
N ASN A 59 9.02 7.96 3.11
CA ASN A 59 10.25 7.92 3.92
C ASN A 59 11.48 8.49 3.18
N CYS A 60 11.25 9.60 2.46
CA CYS A 60 12.27 10.25 1.65
C CYS A 60 13.49 10.61 2.51
N ASN A 61 14.67 10.62 1.88
CA ASN A 61 16.02 10.63 2.48
C ASN A 61 16.61 9.24 2.71
N SER A 62 15.85 8.30 3.29
CA SER A 62 16.31 6.92 3.45
C SER A 62 15.85 6.02 2.30
N ASN A 63 14.63 6.21 1.81
CA ASN A 63 14.11 5.56 0.61
C ASN A 63 14.19 6.49 -0.60
N LYS A 64 14.53 5.93 -1.76
CA LYS A 64 14.58 6.63 -3.06
C LYS A 64 13.66 6.00 -4.11
N THR A 65 13.06 4.84 -3.79
CA THR A 65 12.17 4.11 -4.68
C THR A 65 10.78 4.73 -4.65
N THR A 66 10.12 4.81 -5.81
CA THR A 66 8.77 5.36 -5.91
C THR A 66 7.72 4.29 -5.62
N MET A 67 6.55 4.69 -5.15
CA MET A 67 5.42 3.78 -4.96
C MET A 67 4.97 3.10 -6.27
N LYS A 68 5.23 3.74 -7.43
CA LYS A 68 5.00 3.11 -8.74
C LYS A 68 6.00 1.98 -8.98
N GLN A 69 7.29 2.24 -8.78
CA GLN A 69 8.34 1.22 -8.95
C GLN A 69 8.14 0.02 -8.03
N LEU A 70 7.76 0.26 -6.77
CA LEU A 70 7.44 -0.83 -5.84
C LEU A 70 6.27 -1.67 -6.33
N ARG A 71 5.24 -1.04 -6.89
CA ARG A 71 4.07 -1.74 -7.46
C ARG A 71 4.43 -2.53 -8.71
N ASP A 72 5.19 -1.94 -9.63
CA ASP A 72 5.61 -2.61 -10.85
C ASP A 72 6.48 -3.84 -10.51
N THR A 73 7.46 -3.66 -9.62
CA THR A 73 8.30 -4.76 -9.11
C THR A 73 7.46 -5.84 -8.44
N TYR A 74 6.47 -5.46 -7.62
CA TYR A 74 5.56 -6.41 -6.99
C TYR A 74 4.65 -7.12 -8.01
N ASN A 75 4.28 -6.50 -9.11
CA ASN A 75 3.44 -7.16 -10.11
C ASN A 75 4.23 -8.11 -11.01
N GLU A 76 5.51 -7.83 -11.24
CA GLU A 76 6.37 -8.60 -12.13
C GLU A 76 7.19 -9.70 -11.41
N HIS A 77 7.22 -9.71 -10.07
CA HIS A 77 8.08 -10.65 -9.36
C HIS A 77 7.69 -12.11 -9.55
N THR A 78 8.71 -12.97 -9.61
CA THR A 78 8.57 -14.43 -9.67
C THR A 78 9.27 -15.09 -8.49
N HIS A 79 8.89 -16.32 -8.15
CA HIS A 79 9.52 -17.10 -7.07
C HIS A 79 10.15 -18.39 -7.61
N PRO A 80 11.41 -18.71 -7.25
CA PRO A 80 11.94 -20.04 -7.48
C PRO A 80 11.27 -21.04 -6.53
N VAL A 81 10.84 -22.20 -7.07
CA VAL A 81 10.17 -23.26 -6.29
C VAL A 81 11.03 -24.53 -6.27
N PRO A 82 11.86 -24.74 -5.22
CA PRO A 82 12.69 -25.93 -5.11
C PRO A 82 11.90 -27.15 -4.58
N GLY A 83 12.44 -28.36 -4.79
CA GLY A 83 11.92 -29.60 -4.19
C GLY A 83 10.68 -30.20 -4.87
N VAL A 84 10.34 -29.74 -6.08
CA VAL A 84 9.23 -30.27 -6.88
C VAL A 84 9.72 -31.33 -7.88
N ARG A 85 8.83 -32.28 -8.22
CA ARG A 85 9.05 -33.18 -9.36
C ARG A 85 8.62 -32.47 -10.64
N SER A 86 9.51 -32.40 -11.62
CA SER A 86 9.19 -31.83 -12.94
C SER A 86 8.04 -32.56 -13.63
N GLY A 87 7.26 -31.82 -14.42
CA GLY A 87 6.15 -32.31 -15.23
C GLY A 87 5.46 -31.17 -15.98
N ASP A 88 4.45 -31.49 -16.79
CA ASP A 88 3.83 -30.53 -17.71
C ASP A 88 2.62 -29.78 -17.12
N SER A 89 2.21 -30.12 -15.89
CA SER A 89 1.06 -29.50 -15.22
C SER A 89 1.39 -28.06 -14.80
N THR A 90 0.49 -27.13 -15.11
CA THR A 90 0.51 -25.76 -14.57
C THR A 90 -0.49 -25.63 -13.43
N VAL A 91 -0.04 -25.11 -12.28
CA VAL A 91 -0.88 -24.90 -11.09
C VAL A 91 -0.68 -23.47 -10.57
N THR A 92 -1.72 -22.90 -9.95
CA THR A 92 -1.67 -21.57 -9.35
C THR A 92 -1.53 -21.69 -7.83
N SER A 93 -0.66 -20.88 -7.24
CA SER A 93 -0.53 -20.81 -5.78
C SER A 93 -1.77 -20.19 -5.16
N GLN A 94 -1.97 -20.45 -3.86
CA GLN A 94 -2.92 -19.65 -3.08
C GLN A 94 -2.39 -18.23 -2.88
N THR A 95 -3.28 -17.34 -2.44
CA THR A 95 -2.88 -16.01 -1.97
C THR A 95 -1.97 -16.12 -0.75
N THR A 96 -1.05 -15.18 -0.60
CA THR A 96 -0.14 -15.13 0.55
C THR A 96 -0.91 -15.19 1.88
N GLY A 97 -0.44 -16.02 2.81
CA GLY A 97 -1.05 -16.17 4.14
C GLY A 97 -2.25 -17.13 4.20
N ALA A 98 -2.77 -17.60 3.07
CA ALA A 98 -3.78 -18.67 3.08
C ALA A 98 -3.14 -20.00 3.50
N THR A 99 -3.72 -20.65 4.50
CA THR A 99 -3.28 -22.00 4.92
C THR A 99 -3.65 -23.01 3.84
N VAL A 100 -2.68 -23.78 3.36
CA VAL A 100 -2.98 -24.94 2.52
C VAL A 100 -3.69 -25.96 3.39
N PRO A 101 -4.95 -26.34 3.10
CA PRO A 101 -5.56 -27.46 3.80
C PRO A 101 -4.70 -28.68 3.49
N GLN A 102 -3.96 -29.16 4.50
CA GLN A 102 -3.20 -30.40 4.38
C GLN A 102 -4.22 -31.48 4.05
N ARG A 103 -4.21 -31.96 2.79
CA ARG A 103 -4.95 -33.14 2.40
C ARG A 103 -4.48 -34.24 3.34
N GLY A 104 -5.36 -34.68 4.24
CA GLY A 104 -5.01 -35.66 5.26
C GLY A 104 -4.26 -36.81 4.60
N MET A 105 -3.04 -37.08 5.09
CA MET A 105 -2.31 -38.29 4.72
C MET A 105 -3.22 -39.45 5.09
N SER A 106 -3.89 -40.03 4.10
CA SER A 106 -4.70 -41.22 4.33
C SER A 106 -3.72 -42.32 4.70
N LYS A 107 -3.63 -42.64 5.99
CA LYS A 107 -2.91 -43.82 6.46
C LYS A 107 -3.64 -45.02 5.86
N ILE A 108 -3.06 -45.60 4.81
CA ILE A 108 -3.46 -46.91 4.32
C ILE A 108 -3.10 -47.89 5.44
N SER A 109 -4.11 -48.35 6.19
CA SER A 109 -3.95 -49.52 7.06
C SER A 109 -3.92 -50.74 6.14
N MET A 110 -2.75 -51.31 5.95
CA MET A 110 -2.61 -52.60 5.27
C MET A 110 -2.89 -53.74 6.25
N PRO A 111 -3.64 -54.78 5.87
CA PRO A 111 -3.83 -55.94 6.71
C PRO A 111 -2.53 -56.74 6.71
N ILE A 112 -1.91 -56.81 7.89
CA ILE A 112 -0.99 -57.87 8.34
C ILE A 112 0.18 -58.19 7.38
N GLY A 113 1.37 -57.67 7.74
CA GLY A 113 2.59 -58.48 7.64
C GLY A 113 3.70 -58.07 6.67
N TRP A 114 3.58 -56.98 5.91
CA TRP A 114 4.71 -56.51 5.08
C TRP A 114 5.06 -55.06 5.41
N LEU A 115 6.16 -54.88 6.16
CA LEU A 115 6.83 -53.60 6.33
C LEU A 115 7.58 -53.29 5.04
N ALA A 116 6.94 -52.55 4.13
CA ALA A 116 7.66 -51.77 3.15
C ALA A 116 7.69 -50.32 3.65
N THR A 117 8.86 -49.88 4.12
CA THR A 117 9.15 -48.44 4.21
C THR A 117 9.10 -47.92 2.78
N VAL A 118 8.08 -47.14 2.47
CA VAL A 118 8.05 -46.36 1.22
C VAL A 118 8.32 -44.91 1.62
N ILE A 119 9.43 -44.43 1.05
CA ILE A 119 9.92 -43.05 0.97
C ILE A 119 8.80 -42.07 0.59
#